data_AF-A0A7C6YJH5-F1
#
_entry.id   AF-A0A7C6YJH5-F1
#
_cell.length_a   1.000
_cell.length_b   1.000
_cell.length_c   1.000
_cell.angle_alpha   90.00
_cell.angle_beta   90.00
_cell.angle_gamma   90.00
#
_symmetry.space_group_name_H-M   'P 1'
#
loop_
_entity.id
_entity.type
_entity.pdbx_description
1 polymer ?
#
loop_
_entity_poly.entity_id
_entity_poly.type
_entity_poly.pdbx_seq_one_letter_code
_entity_poly.pdbx_strand_id
1 'polypeptide(L)'
;MTQFVTPFHGFNGTNLYVEGISPGTTTLNWTYSAQTNCTDSIQVSTIKVEIVPAQSQACDGEQVDVDLVVTPSSAKSHLSAVQFAATKPGGGTQFDNPAGQGITISQRSSDITEWRIDNVRWHSTQADHCNATAAYEIKATYNIGSSQCETVPVTFMADFSLGVCVDGAAQPIQYFSGDIVINRMQLSSNLWHATISPGTFQRDVQANAWWNIPANSQYYSMVSGEEIYHRDSQLQNPSHSILKDYWLATNVLAATMAQEPFTGATEQVARQNARDAFQLQVAAEVQRSISAVFPYPGTIRCALETEAKNAVGASHRVAMPCTYPLCP
;
A
#
# COMPACT_ATOMS: atom_id res chain seq x y z
N MET A 1 -32.41 17.86 -34.40
CA MET A 1 -33.43 18.83 -34.83
C MET A 1 -33.03 19.40 -36.17
N THR A 2 -33.87 19.18 -37.19
CA THR A 2 -33.78 19.83 -38.50
C THR A 2 -34.00 21.33 -38.35
N GLN A 3 -32.94 22.13 -38.39
CA GLN A 3 -33.09 23.56 -38.64
C GLN A 3 -33.30 23.76 -40.14
N PHE A 4 -34.52 24.13 -40.50
CA PHE A 4 -34.83 24.73 -41.79
C PHE A 4 -34.03 26.03 -41.91
N VAL A 5 -32.96 26.03 -42.68
CA VAL A 5 -32.45 27.24 -43.31
C VAL A 5 -33.17 27.34 -44.64
N THR A 6 -34.20 28.17 -44.73
CA THR A 6 -34.72 28.58 -46.04
C THR A 6 -33.70 29.58 -46.59
N PRO A 7 -32.90 29.24 -47.61
CA PRO A 7 -31.96 30.20 -48.18
C PRO A 7 -32.78 31.36 -48.76
N PHE A 8 -32.40 32.60 -48.43
CA PHE A 8 -32.93 33.77 -49.14
C PHE A 8 -32.69 33.58 -50.64
N HIS A 9 -33.71 33.83 -51.45
CA HIS A 9 -33.68 33.63 -52.89
C HIS A 9 -32.50 34.44 -53.49
N GLY A 10 -31.46 33.75 -53.98
CA GLY A 10 -30.23 34.36 -54.53
C GLY A 10 -28.96 34.17 -53.69
N PHE A 11 -29.04 33.59 -52.49
CA PHE A 11 -27.86 33.15 -51.74
C PHE A 11 -27.47 31.71 -52.12
N ASN A 12 -26.38 31.55 -52.87
CA ASN A 12 -25.76 30.24 -53.08
C ASN A 12 -25.06 29.82 -51.78
N GLY A 13 -25.51 28.72 -51.17
CA GLY A 13 -24.81 28.13 -50.03
C GLY A 13 -23.37 27.77 -50.44
N THR A 14 -22.40 28.39 -49.78
CA THR A 14 -20.98 28.02 -49.94
C THR A 14 -20.61 27.11 -48.79
N ASN A 15 -20.26 25.87 -49.08
CA ASN A 15 -19.71 24.97 -48.06
C ASN A 15 -18.31 25.48 -47.71
N LEU A 16 -18.15 26.00 -46.49
CA LEU A 16 -16.86 26.38 -45.94
C LEU A 16 -16.28 25.18 -45.20
N TYR A 17 -15.05 24.82 -45.55
CA TYR A 17 -14.30 23.77 -44.87
C TYR A 17 -13.20 24.43 -44.04
N VAL A 18 -13.12 24.06 -42.76
CA VAL A 18 -12.11 24.57 -41.83
C VAL A 18 -11.32 23.39 -41.28
N GLU A 19 -10.03 23.35 -41.59
CA GLU A 19 -9.07 22.42 -41.00
C GLU A 19 -8.21 23.17 -39.98
N GLY A 20 -8.03 22.58 -38.80
CA GLY A 20 -7.12 23.07 -37.78
C GLY A 20 -5.99 22.06 -37.58
N ILE A 21 -4.74 22.54 -37.56
CA ILE A 21 -3.55 21.71 -37.25
C ILE A 21 -3.19 21.73 -35.76
N SER A 22 -3.84 22.58 -34.95
CA SER A 22 -3.63 22.71 -33.51
C SER A 22 -4.87 23.26 -32.80
N PRO A 23 -5.04 23.02 -31.49
CA PRO A 23 -6.08 23.65 -30.70
C PRO A 23 -5.94 25.18 -30.70
N GLY A 24 -7.06 25.89 -30.72
CA GLY A 24 -7.11 27.34 -30.81
C GLY A 24 -8.46 27.84 -31.28
N THR A 25 -8.59 29.16 -31.40
CA THR A 25 -9.80 29.81 -31.92
C THR A 25 -9.44 30.70 -33.09
N THR A 26 -10.30 30.75 -34.09
CA THR A 26 -10.22 31.69 -35.21
C THR A 26 -11.61 32.27 -35.47
N THR A 27 -11.67 33.49 -36.00
CA THR A 27 -12.94 34.13 -36.36
C THR A 27 -12.98 34.36 -37.85
N LEU A 28 -13.96 33.76 -38.50
CA LEU A 28 -14.30 34.01 -39.89
C LEU A 28 -15.28 35.17 -39.93
N ASN A 29 -14.92 36.26 -40.62
CA ASN A 29 -15.79 37.42 -40.81
C ASN A 29 -16.11 37.56 -42.30
N TRP A 30 -17.35 37.92 -42.63
CA TRP A 30 -17.72 38.30 -43.99
C TRP A 30 -18.70 39.45 -43.98
N THR A 31 -18.66 40.22 -45.06
CA THR A 31 -19.59 41.31 -45.34
C THR A 31 -20.39 40.97 -46.58
N TYR A 32 -21.66 41.37 -46.58
CA TYR A 32 -22.55 41.12 -47.71
C TYR A 32 -22.29 42.18 -48.78
N SER A 33 -22.05 41.75 -50.02
CA SER A 33 -21.76 42.67 -51.14
C SER A 33 -22.87 43.69 -51.39
N ALA A 34 -24.12 43.34 -51.08
CA ALA A 34 -25.29 44.22 -51.18
C ALA A 34 -25.60 45.01 -49.89
N GLN A 35 -24.93 44.71 -48.77
CA GLN A 35 -25.13 45.33 -47.46
C GLN A 35 -23.77 45.45 -46.75
N THR A 36 -22.92 46.34 -47.24
CA THR A 36 -21.52 46.47 -46.79
C THR A 36 -21.38 46.92 -45.33
N ASN A 37 -22.47 47.42 -44.73
CA ASN A 37 -22.59 47.76 -43.32
C ASN A 37 -23.01 46.57 -42.43
N CYS A 38 -23.39 45.44 -43.02
CA CYS A 38 -23.72 44.20 -42.31
C CYS A 38 -22.50 43.27 -42.35
N THR A 39 -21.90 43.06 -41.18
CA THR A 39 -20.80 42.10 -40.98
C THR A 39 -21.33 40.96 -40.13
N ASP A 40 -21.20 39.74 -40.63
CA ASP A 40 -21.42 38.54 -39.83
C ASP A 40 -20.07 37.90 -39.51
N SER A 41 -20.05 37.17 -38.39
CA SER A 41 -18.87 36.45 -37.94
C SER A 41 -19.23 35.10 -37.35
N ILE A 42 -18.37 34.12 -37.57
CA ILE A 42 -18.40 32.83 -36.87
C ILE A 42 -17.03 32.64 -36.21
N GLN A 43 -17.04 32.30 -34.92
CA GLN A 43 -15.85 31.79 -34.25
C GLN A 43 -15.78 30.27 -34.42
N VAL A 44 -14.65 29.79 -34.92
CA VAL A 44 -14.34 28.37 -35.04
C VAL A 44 -13.28 28.03 -34.01
N SER A 45 -13.57 27.03 -33.18
CA SER A 45 -12.69 26.58 -32.11
C SER A 45 -12.28 25.14 -32.34
N THR A 46 -10.98 24.89 -32.41
CA THR A 46 -10.41 23.54 -32.31
C THR A 46 -10.01 23.34 -30.86
N ILE A 47 -10.55 22.32 -30.19
CA ILE A 47 -10.27 22.07 -28.78
C ILE A 47 -9.65 20.71 -28.58
N LYS A 48 -8.73 20.61 -27.63
CA LYS A 48 -8.15 19.36 -27.14
C LYS A 48 -8.61 19.15 -25.72
N VAL A 49 -9.10 17.95 -25.44
CA VAL A 49 -9.58 17.53 -24.13
C VAL A 49 -8.84 16.27 -23.75
N GLU A 50 -8.12 16.32 -22.64
CA GLU A 50 -7.23 15.23 -22.19
C GLU A 50 -7.48 14.91 -20.72
N ILE A 51 -7.30 13.64 -20.37
CA ILE A 51 -7.28 13.22 -18.98
C ILE A 51 -5.84 13.30 -18.47
N VAL A 52 -5.65 13.94 -17.33
CA VAL A 52 -4.35 14.05 -16.66
C VAL A 52 -4.51 13.61 -15.21
N PRO A 53 -4.15 12.36 -14.87
CA PRO A 53 -4.06 11.95 -13.48
C PRO A 53 -2.82 12.60 -12.83
N ALA A 54 -2.93 13.00 -11.57
CA ALA A 54 -1.81 13.59 -10.80
C ALA A 54 -0.61 12.63 -10.70
N GLN A 55 -0.89 11.32 -10.74
CA GLN A 55 0.10 10.25 -10.84
C GLN A 55 -0.45 9.12 -11.72
N SER A 56 0.43 8.45 -12.47
CA SER A 56 0.05 7.32 -13.34
C SER A 56 -0.10 5.99 -12.61
N GLN A 57 0.32 5.94 -11.34
CA GLN A 57 0.30 4.76 -10.48
C GLN A 57 0.04 5.15 -9.03
N ALA A 58 -0.68 4.32 -8.28
CA ALA A 58 -1.01 4.56 -6.87
C ALA A 58 -1.30 3.26 -6.12
N CYS A 59 -1.16 3.29 -4.80
CA CYS A 59 -1.42 2.12 -3.96
C CYS A 59 -2.92 1.83 -3.80
N ASP A 60 -3.30 0.56 -3.64
CA ASP A 60 -4.68 0.19 -3.29
C ASP A 60 -5.15 0.92 -2.02
N GLY A 61 -6.32 1.55 -2.09
CA GLY A 61 -6.86 2.37 -1.02
C GLY A 61 -6.52 3.86 -1.10
N GLU A 62 -5.64 4.29 -2.00
CA GLU A 62 -5.30 5.71 -2.16
C GLU A 62 -6.35 6.49 -2.94
N GLN A 63 -6.32 7.81 -2.76
CA GLN A 63 -7.03 8.79 -3.57
C GLN A 63 -6.07 9.45 -4.54
N VAL A 64 -6.51 9.65 -5.78
CA VAL A 64 -5.71 10.29 -6.82
C VAL A 64 -6.53 11.31 -7.57
N ASP A 65 -6.04 12.54 -7.65
CA ASP A 65 -6.63 13.58 -8.47
C ASP A 65 -6.53 13.25 -9.96
N VAL A 66 -7.62 13.45 -10.68
CA VAL A 66 -7.71 13.24 -12.13
C VAL A 66 -8.40 14.44 -12.75
N ASP A 67 -7.70 15.15 -13.64
CA ASP A 67 -8.22 16.36 -14.26
C ASP A 67 -8.54 16.16 -15.73
N LEU A 68 -9.61 16.81 -16.18
CA LEU A 68 -9.94 16.97 -17.59
C LEU A 68 -9.34 18.28 -18.10
N VAL A 69 -8.14 18.23 -18.67
CA VAL A 69 -7.46 19.41 -19.18
C VAL A 69 -8.03 19.80 -20.55
N VAL A 70 -8.57 21.01 -20.64
CA VAL A 70 -9.15 21.57 -21.86
C VAL A 70 -8.22 22.65 -22.43
N THR A 71 -7.83 22.50 -23.70
CA THR A 71 -6.99 23.47 -24.41
C THR A 71 -7.70 23.96 -25.68
N PRO A 72 -7.91 25.28 -25.88
CA PRO A 72 -7.62 26.36 -24.93
C PRO A 72 -8.54 26.33 -23.70
N SER A 73 -8.06 26.82 -22.56
CA SER A 73 -8.81 26.77 -21.29
C SER A 73 -10.15 27.52 -21.31
N SER A 74 -10.27 28.55 -22.15
CA SER A 74 -11.53 29.28 -22.39
C SER A 74 -12.66 28.37 -22.89
N ALA A 75 -12.32 27.30 -23.61
CA ALA A 75 -13.29 26.36 -24.16
C ALA A 75 -13.98 25.49 -23.10
N LYS A 76 -13.45 25.45 -21.88
CA LYS A 76 -14.05 24.74 -20.75
C LYS A 76 -15.51 25.14 -20.49
N SER A 77 -15.85 26.41 -20.70
CA SER A 77 -17.22 26.92 -20.56
C SER A 77 -18.24 26.32 -21.54
N HIS A 78 -17.77 25.64 -22.59
CA HIS A 78 -18.62 24.96 -23.57
C HIS A 78 -18.81 23.47 -23.30
N LEU A 79 -18.12 22.93 -22.29
CA LEU A 79 -18.26 21.54 -21.88
C LEU A 79 -19.43 21.42 -20.89
N SER A 80 -20.12 20.29 -20.95
CA SER A 80 -21.13 19.90 -19.96
C SER A 80 -21.20 18.39 -19.83
N ALA A 81 -21.89 17.91 -18.78
CA ALA A 81 -22.13 16.48 -18.54
C ALA A 81 -20.85 15.62 -18.59
N VAL A 82 -19.75 16.12 -18.03
CA VAL A 82 -18.51 15.36 -17.90
C VAL A 82 -18.78 14.15 -17.00
N GLN A 83 -18.34 12.98 -17.44
CA GLN A 83 -18.38 11.74 -16.67
C GLN A 83 -17.11 10.96 -16.94
N PHE A 84 -16.60 10.30 -15.90
CA PHE A 84 -15.46 9.40 -16.01
C PHE A 84 -15.90 7.96 -15.86
N ALA A 85 -15.24 7.08 -16.60
CA ALA A 85 -15.37 5.64 -16.49
C ALA A 85 -13.99 4.99 -16.46
N ALA A 86 -13.87 3.89 -15.72
CA ALA A 86 -12.66 3.10 -15.67
C ALA A 86 -12.98 1.63 -15.95
N THR A 87 -12.17 1.01 -16.79
CA THR A 87 -12.34 -0.39 -17.20
C THR A 87 -10.98 -1.10 -17.21
N LYS A 88 -10.97 -2.43 -17.24
CA LYS A 88 -9.77 -3.20 -17.59
C LYS A 88 -9.36 -2.89 -19.03
N PRO A 89 -8.07 -3.04 -19.40
CA PRO A 89 -7.65 -2.99 -20.79
C PRO A 89 -8.53 -3.89 -21.67
N GLY A 90 -9.10 -3.33 -22.73
CA GLY A 90 -10.07 -4.04 -23.58
C GLY A 90 -11.53 -3.93 -23.14
N GLY A 91 -11.85 -3.07 -22.17
CA GLY A 91 -13.22 -2.69 -21.80
C GLY A 91 -13.91 -3.58 -20.76
N GLY A 92 -13.19 -4.49 -20.12
CA GLY A 92 -13.76 -5.37 -19.08
C GLY A 92 -14.18 -4.60 -17.83
N THR A 93 -15.36 -4.89 -17.29
CA THR A 93 -15.89 -4.28 -16.05
C THR A 93 -16.05 -5.28 -14.89
N GLN A 94 -15.73 -6.55 -15.15
CA GLN A 94 -15.68 -7.57 -14.11
C GLN A 94 -14.27 -7.60 -13.53
N PHE A 95 -14.14 -7.24 -12.25
CA PHE A 95 -12.88 -7.23 -11.51
C PHE A 95 -12.83 -8.44 -10.58
N ASP A 96 -11.64 -8.97 -10.39
CA ASP A 96 -11.40 -10.05 -9.43
C ASP A 96 -10.70 -9.46 -8.23
N ASN A 97 -11.27 -9.71 -7.05
CA ASN A 97 -10.83 -9.22 -5.76
C ASN A 97 -10.82 -7.69 -5.59
N PRO A 98 -11.95 -7.08 -5.16
CA PRO A 98 -13.23 -7.70 -4.85
C PRO A 98 -14.04 -7.91 -6.13
N ALA A 99 -14.84 -8.98 -6.19
CA ALA A 99 -15.64 -9.29 -7.36
C ALA A 99 -16.52 -8.10 -7.78
N GLY A 100 -16.37 -7.64 -9.02
CA GLY A 100 -17.17 -6.54 -9.58
C GLY A 100 -16.89 -5.15 -9.01
N GLN A 101 -15.89 -4.98 -8.13
CA GLN A 101 -15.49 -3.67 -7.61
C GLN A 101 -14.24 -3.16 -8.33
N GLY A 102 -14.41 -2.11 -9.15
CA GLY A 102 -13.30 -1.38 -9.78
C GLY A 102 -12.99 -0.08 -9.06
N ILE A 103 -12.26 0.81 -9.73
CA ILE A 103 -12.07 2.17 -9.22
C ILE A 103 -13.34 3.01 -9.41
N THR A 104 -13.69 3.77 -8.37
CA THR A 104 -14.74 4.79 -8.44
C THR A 104 -14.10 6.15 -8.70
N ILE A 105 -14.66 6.91 -9.63
CA ILE A 105 -14.21 8.26 -9.96
C ILE A 105 -15.36 9.23 -9.70
N SER A 106 -15.11 10.28 -8.92
CA SER A 106 -16.10 11.32 -8.62
C SER A 106 -15.53 12.71 -8.81
N GLN A 107 -16.42 13.67 -9.00
CA GLN A 107 -16.06 15.08 -9.12
C GLN A 107 -15.64 15.62 -7.74
N ARG A 108 -14.45 16.23 -7.65
CA ARG A 108 -13.87 16.65 -6.36
C ARG A 108 -14.23 18.07 -5.95
N SER A 109 -14.70 18.90 -6.88
CA SER A 109 -15.08 20.30 -6.62
C SER A 109 -16.31 20.70 -7.45
N SER A 110 -16.75 21.95 -7.36
CA SER A 110 -17.81 22.48 -8.24
C SER A 110 -17.35 22.63 -9.69
N ASP A 111 -16.05 22.49 -9.95
CA ASP A 111 -15.49 22.56 -11.29
C ASP A 111 -15.67 21.24 -12.03
N ILE A 112 -16.36 21.26 -13.18
CA ILE A 112 -16.70 20.06 -13.97
C ILE A 112 -15.49 19.35 -14.55
N THR A 113 -14.31 19.95 -14.52
CA THR A 113 -13.06 19.32 -15.00
C THR A 113 -12.20 18.75 -13.89
N GLU A 114 -12.56 18.93 -12.61
CA GLU A 114 -11.76 18.47 -11.47
C GLU A 114 -12.38 17.22 -10.85
N TRP A 115 -11.71 16.08 -11.02
CA TRP A 115 -12.18 14.77 -10.58
C TRP A 115 -11.15 14.07 -9.71
N ARG A 116 -11.51 12.94 -9.13
CA ARG A 116 -10.58 12.09 -8.41
C ARG A 116 -11.01 10.64 -8.49
N ILE A 117 -10.04 9.75 -8.45
CA ILE A 117 -10.23 8.36 -8.05
C ILE A 117 -10.43 8.37 -6.54
N ASP A 118 -11.62 7.97 -6.06
CA ASP A 118 -11.98 7.99 -4.64
C ASP A 118 -11.30 6.88 -3.84
N ASN A 119 -11.01 5.77 -4.51
CA ASN A 119 -10.37 4.61 -3.93
C ASN A 119 -9.75 3.77 -5.06
N VAL A 120 -8.42 3.78 -5.13
CA VAL A 120 -7.68 2.92 -6.05
C VAL A 120 -7.88 1.47 -5.64
N ARG A 121 -8.25 0.62 -6.60
CA ARG A 121 -8.55 -0.80 -6.36
C ARG A 121 -7.64 -1.67 -7.20
N TRP A 122 -6.73 -2.37 -6.55
CA TRP A 122 -6.01 -3.45 -7.22
C TRP A 122 -6.98 -4.58 -7.55
N HIS A 123 -6.78 -5.23 -8.70
CA HIS A 123 -7.50 -6.44 -9.08
C HIS A 123 -6.54 -7.48 -9.64
N SER A 124 -6.92 -8.75 -9.54
CA SER A 124 -6.11 -9.82 -10.10
C SER A 124 -6.09 -9.78 -11.63
N THR A 125 -4.89 -9.95 -12.21
CA THR A 125 -4.69 -10.13 -13.65
C THR A 125 -4.15 -11.52 -14.00
N GLN A 126 -3.91 -12.36 -12.99
CA GLN A 126 -3.32 -13.69 -13.14
C GLN A 126 -4.15 -14.73 -12.38
N ALA A 127 -4.14 -15.98 -12.84
CA ALA A 127 -4.93 -17.06 -12.24
C ALA A 127 -4.48 -17.44 -10.82
N ASP A 128 -3.24 -17.12 -10.45
CA ASP A 128 -2.68 -17.29 -9.10
C ASP A 128 -2.89 -16.06 -8.20
N HIS A 129 -3.35 -14.94 -8.78
CA HIS A 129 -3.59 -13.68 -8.11
C HIS A 129 -2.32 -13.07 -7.48
N CYS A 130 -1.15 -13.39 -8.05
CA CYS A 130 0.14 -12.93 -7.57
C CYS A 130 0.75 -11.78 -8.40
N ASN A 131 -0.04 -11.07 -9.22
CA ASN A 131 0.44 -9.85 -9.88
C ASN A 131 0.59 -8.69 -8.88
N ALA A 132 1.66 -7.90 -9.00
CA ALA A 132 1.86 -6.74 -8.14
C ALA A 132 0.96 -5.56 -8.53
N THR A 133 0.71 -5.38 -9.82
CA THR A 133 0.00 -4.23 -10.36
C THR A 133 -1.18 -4.66 -11.23
N ALA A 134 -2.16 -3.75 -11.40
CA ALA A 134 -3.36 -3.95 -12.19
C ALA A 134 -3.69 -2.70 -13.00
N ALA A 135 -3.90 -2.86 -14.30
CA ALA A 135 -4.13 -1.77 -15.23
C ALA A 135 -5.61 -1.34 -15.30
N TYR A 136 -5.84 -0.04 -15.38
CA TYR A 136 -7.13 0.54 -15.78
C TYR A 136 -6.98 1.41 -17.03
N GLU A 137 -7.98 1.38 -17.90
CA GLU A 137 -8.22 2.37 -18.93
C GLU A 137 -9.29 3.35 -18.43
N ILE A 138 -8.90 4.59 -18.22
CA ILE A 138 -9.78 5.68 -17.79
C ILE A 138 -10.18 6.49 -19.02
N LYS A 139 -11.48 6.69 -19.18
CA LYS A 139 -12.07 7.52 -20.23
C LYS A 139 -12.97 8.58 -19.64
N ALA A 140 -13.11 9.70 -20.35
CA ALA A 140 -14.06 10.73 -20.02
C ALA A 140 -15.01 10.95 -21.20
N THR A 141 -16.31 10.97 -20.91
CA THR A 141 -17.34 11.41 -21.85
C THR A 141 -17.80 12.80 -21.47
N TYR A 142 -18.04 13.65 -22.45
CA TYR A 142 -18.48 15.03 -22.23
C TYR A 142 -19.28 15.53 -23.42
N ASN A 143 -20.10 16.56 -23.21
CA ASN A 143 -20.88 17.18 -24.27
C ASN A 143 -20.27 18.52 -24.69
N ILE A 144 -20.24 18.78 -26.00
CA ILE A 144 -20.04 20.11 -26.59
C ILE A 144 -21.28 20.44 -27.42
N GLY A 145 -22.07 21.42 -26.97
CA GLY A 145 -23.37 21.71 -27.57
C GLY A 145 -24.27 20.46 -27.53
N SER A 146 -24.75 20.02 -28.69
CA SER A 146 -25.58 18.80 -28.81
C SER A 146 -24.80 17.52 -29.11
N SER A 147 -23.47 17.58 -29.18
CA SER A 147 -22.62 16.44 -29.53
C SER A 147 -22.00 15.83 -28.29
N GLN A 148 -22.04 14.51 -28.18
CA GLN A 148 -21.32 13.75 -27.16
C GLN A 148 -19.95 13.34 -27.72
N CYS A 149 -18.90 13.59 -26.93
CA CYS A 149 -17.52 13.29 -27.26
C CYS A 149 -16.92 12.35 -26.20
N GLU A 150 -15.87 11.62 -26.58
CA GLU A 150 -15.08 10.77 -25.70
C GLU A 150 -13.60 11.16 -25.84
N THR A 151 -12.87 11.19 -24.73
CA THR A 151 -11.41 11.37 -24.76
C THR A 151 -10.70 10.11 -25.24
N VAL A 152 -9.45 10.26 -25.69
CA VAL A 152 -8.56 9.10 -25.78
C VAL A 152 -8.38 8.50 -24.36
N PRO A 153 -8.40 7.16 -24.21
CA PRO A 153 -8.22 6.54 -22.90
C PRO A 153 -6.82 6.78 -22.35
N VAL A 154 -6.70 6.96 -21.04
CA VAL A 154 -5.42 6.98 -20.34
C VAL A 154 -5.25 5.74 -19.49
N THR A 155 -4.04 5.22 -19.46
CA THR A 155 -3.70 4.06 -18.63
C THR A 155 -3.32 4.52 -17.22
N PHE A 156 -3.92 3.90 -16.20
CA PHE A 156 -3.61 4.13 -14.78
C PHE A 156 -3.33 2.79 -14.08
N MET A 157 -2.27 2.71 -13.28
CA MET A 157 -1.89 1.49 -12.56
C MET A 157 -2.34 1.53 -11.09
N ALA A 158 -3.13 0.54 -10.68
CA ALA A 158 -3.33 0.22 -9.27
C ALA A 158 -2.20 -0.71 -8.80
N ASP A 159 -1.58 -0.39 -7.66
CA ASP A 159 -0.41 -1.08 -7.13
C ASP A 159 -0.70 -1.75 -5.77
N PHE A 160 -0.22 -2.98 -5.63
CA PHE A 160 -0.21 -3.77 -4.41
C PHE A 160 1.17 -4.41 -4.16
N SER A 161 2.23 -3.72 -4.55
CA SER A 161 3.61 -4.19 -4.35
C SER A 161 3.97 -4.24 -2.87
N LEU A 162 4.44 -5.41 -2.41
CA LEU A 162 4.94 -5.62 -1.05
C LEU A 162 6.22 -4.82 -0.81
N GLY A 163 6.33 -4.19 0.36
CA GLY A 163 7.44 -3.30 0.74
C GLY A 163 7.38 -1.90 0.13
N VAL A 164 6.38 -1.61 -0.70
CA VAL A 164 6.14 -0.26 -1.27
C VAL A 164 4.76 0.24 -0.87
N CYS A 165 3.72 -0.43 -1.34
CA CYS A 165 2.32 -0.06 -1.09
C CYS A 165 1.71 -0.80 0.09
N VAL A 166 2.22 -2.01 0.35
CA VAL A 166 1.76 -2.86 1.43
C VAL A 166 2.95 -3.42 2.16
N ASP A 167 3.03 -3.14 3.45
CA ASP A 167 4.05 -3.70 4.32
C ASP A 167 3.46 -3.99 5.70
N GLY A 168 4.07 -4.92 6.40
CA GLY A 168 3.64 -5.40 7.70
C GLY A 168 4.77 -6.14 8.39
N ALA A 169 4.93 -5.87 9.69
CA ALA A 169 5.75 -6.74 10.52
C ALA A 169 5.34 -6.69 12.00
N ALA A 170 5.55 -7.81 12.67
CA ALA A 170 5.61 -7.92 14.12
C ALA A 170 7.00 -8.38 14.58
N GLN A 171 7.56 -7.68 15.58
CA GLN A 171 8.91 -7.94 16.09
C GLN A 171 8.98 -7.84 17.61
N PRO A 172 9.71 -8.74 18.28
CA PRO A 172 10.01 -8.61 19.71
C PRO A 172 10.83 -7.35 20.02
N ILE A 173 10.42 -6.64 21.07
CA ILE A 173 11.13 -5.49 21.65
C ILE A 173 11.72 -5.80 23.03
N GLN A 174 11.26 -6.89 23.66
CA GLN A 174 11.76 -7.44 24.91
C GLN A 174 11.69 -8.96 24.82
N TYR A 175 12.61 -9.66 25.48
CA TYR A 175 12.67 -11.13 25.48
C TYR A 175 12.54 -11.74 26.89
N PHE A 176 13.13 -11.08 27.88
CA PHE A 176 13.19 -11.52 29.26
C PHE A 176 12.91 -10.36 30.20
N SER A 177 12.41 -10.67 31.40
CA SER A 177 12.28 -9.71 32.49
C SER A 177 12.67 -10.36 33.83
N GLY A 178 12.74 -9.54 34.87
CA GLY A 178 13.24 -9.95 36.17
C GLY A 178 14.76 -10.07 36.22
N ASP A 179 15.28 -10.60 37.32
CA ASP A 179 16.71 -10.74 37.55
C ASP A 179 17.07 -12.01 38.34
N ILE A 180 18.30 -12.46 38.18
CA ILE A 180 18.89 -13.55 38.97
C ILE A 180 19.28 -13.07 40.36
N VAL A 181 19.35 -14.00 41.32
CA VAL A 181 19.92 -13.75 42.65
C VAL A 181 21.36 -14.23 42.67
N ILE A 182 22.30 -13.33 42.99
CA ILE A 182 23.74 -13.64 43.11
C ILE A 182 24.10 -13.84 44.59
N ASN A 183 24.36 -15.09 44.94
CA ASN A 183 24.86 -15.50 46.26
C ASN A 183 26.38 -15.36 46.29
N ARG A 184 26.94 -14.94 47.43
CA ARG A 184 28.36 -14.57 47.56
C ARG A 184 28.94 -15.19 48.82
N MET A 185 30.16 -15.71 48.74
CA MET A 185 30.86 -16.29 49.87
C MET A 185 32.34 -15.93 49.81
N GLN A 186 32.88 -15.40 50.90
CA GLN A 186 34.32 -15.21 51.03
C GLN A 186 34.97 -16.53 51.46
N LEU A 187 35.96 -17.00 50.69
CA LEU A 187 36.73 -18.19 51.03
C LEU A 187 38.07 -17.85 51.70
N SER A 188 38.67 -16.73 51.31
CA SER A 188 39.88 -16.18 51.95
C SER A 188 39.95 -14.66 51.76
N SER A 189 40.97 -14.01 52.34
CA SER A 189 41.13 -12.55 52.28
C SER A 189 41.10 -11.99 50.85
N ASN A 190 41.58 -12.76 49.87
CA ASN A 190 41.67 -12.36 48.46
C ASN A 190 40.93 -13.33 47.52
N LEU A 191 39.93 -14.07 48.02
CA LEU A 191 39.14 -14.99 47.20
C LEU A 191 37.67 -14.99 47.61
N TRP A 192 36.82 -14.62 46.66
CA TRP A 192 35.38 -14.65 46.74
C TRP A 192 34.80 -15.57 45.67
N HIS A 193 33.78 -16.33 46.04
CA HIS A 193 32.95 -17.11 45.13
C HIS A 193 31.58 -16.46 45.00
N ALA A 194 31.02 -16.51 43.80
CA ALA A 194 29.63 -16.19 43.53
C ALA A 194 28.94 -17.34 42.81
N THR A 195 27.69 -17.61 43.17
CA THR A 195 26.78 -18.51 42.47
C THR A 195 25.48 -17.78 42.19
N ILE A 196 24.72 -18.24 41.21
CA ILE A 196 23.45 -17.67 40.84
C ILE A 196 22.29 -18.59 41.22
N SER A 197 21.11 -18.01 41.35
CA SER A 197 19.85 -18.74 41.46
C SER A 197 18.77 -17.97 40.69
N PRO A 198 17.66 -18.62 40.29
CA PRO A 198 16.74 -18.07 39.30
C PRO A 198 16.16 -16.68 39.62
N GLY A 199 15.99 -16.34 40.90
CA GLY A 199 15.40 -15.07 41.29
C GLY A 199 14.00 -14.87 40.69
N THR A 200 13.79 -13.74 40.03
CA THR A 200 12.55 -13.42 39.28
C THR A 200 12.74 -13.52 37.77
N PHE A 201 13.91 -13.97 37.30
CA PHE A 201 14.24 -14.02 35.89
C PHE A 201 13.35 -15.00 35.13
N GLN A 202 12.68 -14.52 34.08
CA GLN A 202 11.70 -15.29 33.31
C GLN A 202 11.62 -14.83 31.85
N ARG A 203 11.06 -15.69 31.00
CA ARG A 203 10.68 -15.32 29.63
C ARG A 203 9.55 -14.29 29.69
N ASP A 204 9.72 -13.19 28.98
CA ASP A 204 8.74 -12.11 28.91
C ASP A 204 8.90 -11.40 27.56
N VAL A 205 8.47 -12.11 26.53
CA VAL A 205 8.53 -11.60 25.17
C VAL A 205 7.43 -10.57 24.99
N GLN A 206 7.82 -9.32 24.76
CA GLN A 206 6.93 -8.23 24.36
C GLN A 206 7.26 -7.88 22.92
N ALA A 207 6.23 -7.61 22.12
CA ALA A 207 6.39 -7.35 20.68
C ALA A 207 5.58 -6.14 20.24
N ASN A 208 6.08 -5.45 19.22
CA ASN A 208 5.33 -4.43 18.49
C ASN A 208 4.88 -4.98 17.15
N ALA A 209 3.77 -4.44 16.64
CA ALA A 209 3.26 -4.68 15.29
C ALA A 209 3.07 -3.34 14.59
N TRP A 210 3.39 -3.30 13.30
CA TRP A 210 3.19 -2.14 12.44
C TRP A 210 2.85 -2.60 11.03
N TRP A 211 2.18 -1.72 10.29
CA TRP A 211 1.82 -1.94 8.89
C TRP A 211 1.80 -0.62 8.14
N ASN A 212 2.09 -0.69 6.85
CA ASN A 212 1.97 0.41 5.92
C ASN A 212 1.02 0.00 4.80
N ILE A 213 -0.24 0.42 4.90
CA ILE A 213 -1.27 0.20 3.88
C ILE A 213 -2.38 1.24 4.09
N PRO A 214 -2.92 1.86 3.03
CA PRO A 214 -3.99 2.84 3.17
C PRO A 214 -5.23 2.26 3.87
N ALA A 215 -5.86 3.04 4.75
CA ALA A 215 -7.02 2.60 5.55
C ALA A 215 -8.23 2.19 4.70
N ASN A 216 -8.36 2.73 3.49
CA ASN A 216 -9.43 2.39 2.56
C ASN A 216 -9.11 1.18 1.68
N SER A 217 -7.91 0.61 1.82
CA SER A 217 -7.52 -0.60 1.10
C SER A 217 -8.45 -1.74 1.44
N GLN A 218 -8.78 -2.55 0.44
CA GLN A 218 -9.58 -3.77 0.63
C GLN A 218 -8.84 -4.83 1.47
N TYR A 219 -7.52 -4.69 1.64
CA TYR A 219 -6.67 -5.63 2.36
C TYR A 219 -6.21 -5.11 3.71
N TYR A 220 -6.60 -3.88 4.10
CA TYR A 220 -6.16 -3.24 5.33
C TYR A 220 -6.38 -4.15 6.56
N SER A 221 -7.58 -4.73 6.68
CA SER A 221 -7.93 -5.61 7.80
C SER A 221 -7.14 -6.92 7.80
N MET A 222 -6.81 -7.48 6.64
CA MET A 222 -6.03 -8.71 6.55
C MET A 222 -4.58 -8.46 6.98
N VAL A 223 -3.95 -7.41 6.44
CA VAL A 223 -2.55 -7.06 6.76
C VAL A 223 -2.41 -6.67 8.23
N SER A 224 -3.24 -5.72 8.71
CA SER A 224 -3.20 -5.33 10.13
C SER A 224 -3.56 -6.49 11.06
N GLY A 225 -4.53 -7.32 10.69
CA GLY A 225 -4.90 -8.52 11.44
C GLY A 225 -3.75 -9.52 11.54
N GLU A 226 -3.00 -9.74 10.46
CA GLU A 226 -1.88 -10.69 10.42
C GLU A 226 -0.79 -10.25 11.40
N GLU A 227 -0.40 -8.98 11.38
CA GLU A 227 0.63 -8.46 12.28
C GLU A 227 0.18 -8.42 13.75
N ILE A 228 -1.09 -8.12 14.01
CA ILE A 228 -1.67 -8.22 15.35
C ILE A 228 -1.65 -9.67 15.84
N TYR A 229 -1.97 -10.63 14.97
CA TYR A 229 -1.93 -12.05 15.31
C TYR A 229 -0.50 -12.51 15.65
N HIS A 230 0.49 -12.15 14.84
CA HIS A 230 1.89 -12.41 15.12
C HIS A 230 2.30 -11.86 16.50
N ARG A 231 1.91 -10.62 16.81
CA ARG A 231 2.21 -9.99 18.10
C ARG A 231 1.55 -10.72 19.28
N ASP A 232 0.22 -10.81 19.27
CA ASP A 232 -0.57 -11.17 20.46
C ASP A 232 -0.70 -12.68 20.65
N SER A 233 -0.90 -13.41 19.55
CA SER A 233 -1.23 -14.85 19.61
C SER A 233 0.01 -15.74 19.53
N GLN A 234 1.07 -15.25 18.86
CA GLN A 234 2.30 -16.01 18.64
C GLN A 234 3.47 -15.54 19.51
N LEU A 235 4.02 -14.34 19.27
CA LEU A 235 5.26 -13.88 19.91
C LEU A 235 5.12 -13.71 21.43
N GLN A 236 4.08 -13.01 21.86
CA GLN A 236 3.84 -12.72 23.29
C GLN A 236 3.29 -13.94 24.05
N ASN A 237 2.76 -14.95 23.35
CA ASN A 237 2.20 -16.13 23.99
C ASN A 237 3.29 -17.14 24.40
N PRO A 238 3.58 -17.32 25.70
CA PRO A 238 4.62 -18.25 26.15
C PRO A 238 4.27 -19.73 25.91
N SER A 239 3.00 -20.04 25.70
CA SER A 239 2.50 -21.39 25.47
C SER A 239 2.26 -21.68 23.98
N HIS A 240 2.69 -20.79 23.09
CA HIS A 240 2.48 -20.95 21.65
C HIS A 240 3.09 -22.25 21.13
N SER A 241 2.34 -23.00 20.31
CA SER A 241 2.71 -24.36 19.88
C SER A 241 4.07 -24.42 19.16
N ILE A 242 4.36 -23.40 18.34
CA ILE A 242 5.61 -23.26 17.57
C ILE A 242 6.70 -22.55 18.37
N LEU A 243 6.33 -21.57 19.21
CA LEU A 243 7.29 -20.64 19.81
C LEU A 243 7.69 -20.92 21.26
N LYS A 244 7.04 -21.90 21.91
CA LYS A 244 7.29 -22.27 23.32
C LYS A 244 8.75 -22.66 23.61
N ASP A 245 9.51 -23.11 22.61
CA ASP A 245 10.90 -23.59 22.76
C ASP A 245 11.96 -22.50 22.48
N TYR A 246 11.52 -21.23 22.40
CA TYR A 246 12.38 -20.07 22.12
C TYR A 246 12.30 -19.01 23.22
N TRP A 247 13.41 -18.30 23.38
CA TRP A 247 13.63 -17.34 24.47
C TRP A 247 13.44 -18.01 25.83
N LEU A 248 14.11 -19.13 26.03
CA LEU A 248 13.94 -19.98 27.22
C LEU A 248 14.81 -19.48 28.38
N ALA A 249 14.17 -18.98 29.44
CA ALA A 249 14.89 -18.57 30.66
C ALA A 249 15.65 -19.74 31.31
N THR A 250 15.13 -20.96 31.17
CA THR A 250 15.77 -22.19 31.65
C THR A 250 17.11 -22.46 30.96
N ASN A 251 17.23 -22.19 29.66
CA ASN A 251 18.49 -22.33 28.94
C ASN A 251 19.55 -21.35 29.46
N VAL A 252 19.16 -20.09 29.64
CA VAL A 252 20.05 -19.04 30.18
C VAL A 252 20.55 -19.41 31.58
N LEU A 253 19.64 -19.81 32.47
CA LEU A 253 19.96 -20.19 33.84
C LEU A 253 20.87 -21.42 33.88
N ALA A 254 20.53 -22.49 33.16
CA ALA A 254 21.32 -23.72 33.13
C ALA A 254 22.74 -23.48 32.57
N ALA A 255 22.86 -22.71 31.49
CA ALA A 255 24.15 -22.40 30.87
C ALA A 255 25.02 -21.47 31.74
N THR A 256 24.39 -20.58 32.51
CA THR A 256 25.11 -19.73 33.46
C THR A 256 25.56 -20.55 34.68
N MET A 257 24.67 -21.35 35.27
CA MET A 257 24.99 -22.20 36.42
C MET A 257 26.07 -23.25 36.11
N ALA A 258 26.17 -23.71 34.86
CA ALA A 258 27.23 -24.61 34.42
C ALA A 258 28.66 -24.01 34.51
N GLN A 259 28.79 -22.69 34.63
CA GLN A 259 30.06 -21.97 34.77
C GLN A 259 30.42 -21.65 36.22
N GLU A 260 29.56 -22.03 37.17
CA GLU A 260 29.79 -21.78 38.59
C GLU A 260 30.91 -22.66 39.18
N PRO A 261 31.59 -22.19 40.24
CA PRO A 261 31.44 -20.88 40.86
C PRO A 261 32.22 -19.78 40.12
N PHE A 262 31.69 -18.56 40.14
CA PHE A 262 32.38 -17.38 39.61
C PHE A 262 33.32 -16.80 40.67
N THR A 263 34.61 -16.75 40.39
CA THR A 263 35.62 -16.34 41.38
C THR A 263 36.10 -14.91 41.17
N GLY A 264 36.46 -14.21 42.23
CA GLY A 264 37.08 -12.88 42.16
C GLY A 264 37.94 -12.54 43.38
N ALA A 265 38.88 -11.61 43.22
CA ALA A 265 39.74 -11.17 44.33
C ALA A 265 38.98 -10.36 45.41
N THR A 266 37.83 -9.79 45.05
CA THR A 266 36.90 -9.08 45.93
C THR A 266 35.46 -9.55 45.67
N GLU A 267 34.56 -9.30 46.61
CA GLU A 267 33.13 -9.59 46.46
C GLU A 267 32.57 -8.98 45.17
N GLN A 268 32.94 -7.72 44.89
CA GLN A 268 32.48 -7.00 43.71
C GLN A 268 32.93 -7.66 42.41
N VAL A 269 34.17 -8.15 42.35
CA VAL A 269 34.70 -8.83 41.16
C VAL A 269 33.98 -10.16 40.94
N ALA A 270 33.79 -10.97 41.99
CA ALA A 270 33.06 -12.24 41.87
C ALA A 270 31.61 -12.03 41.42
N ARG A 271 30.95 -11.00 41.97
CA ARG A 271 29.59 -10.60 41.57
C ARG A 271 29.52 -10.12 40.12
N GLN A 272 30.50 -9.33 39.68
CA GLN A 272 30.54 -8.84 38.30
C GLN A 272 30.76 -9.98 37.31
N ASN A 273 31.67 -10.91 37.62
CA ASN A 273 31.90 -12.09 36.78
C ASN A 273 30.64 -12.95 36.61
N ALA A 274 29.86 -13.16 37.69
CA ALA A 274 28.57 -13.84 37.62
C ALA A 274 27.55 -13.07 36.75
N ARG A 275 27.51 -11.73 36.88
CA ARG A 275 26.62 -10.87 36.10
C ARG A 275 26.98 -10.88 34.61
N ASP A 276 28.26 -10.80 34.26
CA ASP A 276 28.74 -10.79 32.88
C ASP A 276 28.47 -12.13 32.20
N ALA A 277 28.70 -13.25 32.90
CA ALA A 277 28.37 -14.58 32.40
C ALA A 277 26.86 -14.73 32.13
N PHE A 278 26.02 -14.26 33.04
CA PHE A 278 24.57 -14.25 32.86
C PHE A 278 24.14 -13.43 31.64
N GLN A 279 24.63 -12.20 31.49
CA GLN A 279 24.28 -11.34 30.34
C GLN A 279 24.77 -11.92 29.02
N LEU A 280 25.93 -12.58 29.00
CA LEU A 280 26.40 -13.32 27.85
C LEU A 280 25.44 -14.46 27.46
N GLN A 281 24.92 -15.22 28.43
CA GLN A 281 23.95 -16.27 28.16
C GLN A 281 22.59 -15.73 27.71
N VAL A 282 22.15 -14.58 28.23
CA VAL A 282 20.95 -13.88 27.73
C VAL A 282 21.12 -13.53 26.25
N ALA A 283 22.23 -12.90 25.87
CA ALA A 283 22.51 -12.54 24.47
C ALA A 283 22.60 -13.78 23.56
N ALA A 284 23.23 -14.86 24.04
CA ALA A 284 23.35 -16.12 23.30
C ALA A 284 21.98 -16.76 23.03
N GLU A 285 21.09 -16.80 24.02
CA GLU A 285 19.74 -17.37 23.86
C GLU A 285 18.84 -16.50 22.96
N VAL A 286 18.95 -15.17 23.06
CA VAL A 286 18.27 -14.24 22.13
C VAL A 286 18.73 -14.51 20.70
N GLN A 287 20.05 -14.57 20.46
CA GLN A 287 20.59 -14.79 19.13
C GLN A 287 20.20 -16.17 18.57
N ARG A 288 20.25 -17.22 19.40
CA ARG A 288 19.80 -18.57 19.03
C ARG A 288 18.34 -18.54 18.56
N SER A 289 17.49 -17.87 19.32
CA SER A 289 16.04 -17.80 19.05
C SER A 289 15.75 -16.99 17.80
N ILE A 290 16.35 -15.82 17.63
CA ILE A 290 16.17 -14.98 16.44
C ILE A 290 16.65 -15.71 15.18
N SER A 291 17.83 -16.33 15.25
CA SER A 291 18.44 -17.06 14.12
C SER A 291 17.66 -18.30 13.71
N ALA A 292 16.76 -18.81 14.57
CA ALA A 292 15.87 -19.91 14.25
C ALA A 292 14.51 -19.40 13.73
N VAL A 293 13.94 -18.37 14.36
CA VAL A 293 12.55 -17.94 14.14
C VAL A 293 12.39 -17.04 12.90
N PHE A 294 13.30 -16.10 12.67
CA PHE A 294 13.12 -15.04 11.68
C PHE A 294 13.81 -15.21 10.29
N PRO A 295 14.70 -16.19 10.02
CA PRO A 295 15.21 -16.36 8.67
C PRO A 295 14.10 -16.61 7.64
N TYR A 296 14.22 -15.98 6.46
CA TYR A 296 13.35 -16.23 5.31
C TYR A 296 14.17 -16.65 4.07
N PRO A 297 13.81 -17.75 3.39
CA PRO A 297 12.84 -18.75 3.84
C PRO A 297 13.35 -19.55 5.04
N GLY A 298 12.46 -19.91 5.96
CA GLY A 298 12.79 -20.70 7.13
C GLY A 298 11.57 -21.44 7.65
N THR A 299 11.73 -22.71 8.06
CA THR A 299 10.60 -23.59 8.43
C THR A 299 9.70 -22.97 9.50
N ILE A 300 10.29 -22.34 10.52
CA ILE A 300 9.54 -21.70 11.61
C ILE A 300 8.85 -20.43 11.12
N ARG A 301 9.57 -19.54 10.43
CA ARG A 301 8.99 -18.33 9.83
C ARG A 301 7.80 -18.70 8.95
N CYS A 302 7.97 -19.62 8.02
CA CYS A 302 6.92 -20.08 7.13
C CYS A 302 5.71 -20.68 7.87
N ALA A 303 5.93 -21.45 8.93
CA ALA A 303 4.84 -21.99 9.74
C ALA A 303 4.06 -20.88 10.48
N LEU A 304 4.75 -19.88 11.01
CA LEU A 304 4.12 -18.73 11.67
C LEU A 304 3.29 -17.89 10.70
N GLU A 305 3.84 -17.57 9.52
CA GLU A 305 3.11 -16.85 8.46
C GLU A 305 1.89 -17.65 7.99
N THR A 306 2.03 -18.97 7.80
CA THR A 306 0.92 -19.83 7.40
C THR A 306 -0.19 -19.83 8.44
N GLU A 307 0.17 -19.97 9.73
CA GLU A 307 -0.80 -19.92 10.84
C GLU A 307 -1.50 -18.56 10.91
N ALA A 308 -0.75 -17.46 10.86
CA ALA A 308 -1.30 -16.10 10.93
C ALA A 308 -2.23 -15.80 9.75
N LYS A 309 -1.81 -16.11 8.51
CA LYS A 309 -2.62 -15.94 7.31
C LYS A 309 -3.90 -16.76 7.34
N ASN A 310 -3.84 -18.00 7.84
CA ASN A 310 -5.03 -18.82 8.02
C ASN A 310 -5.96 -18.23 9.09
N ALA A 311 -5.42 -17.74 10.21
CA ALA A 311 -6.20 -17.16 11.29
C ALA A 311 -6.97 -15.90 10.88
N VAL A 312 -6.39 -15.08 10.01
CA VAL A 312 -7.02 -13.83 9.53
C VAL A 312 -7.84 -14.02 8.26
N GLY A 313 -7.88 -15.23 7.71
CA GLY A 313 -8.56 -15.51 6.45
C GLY A 313 -7.95 -14.76 5.26
N ALA A 314 -6.61 -14.70 5.21
CA ALA A 314 -5.88 -14.05 4.12
C ALA A 314 -6.32 -14.61 2.77
N SER A 315 -6.46 -13.73 1.77
CA SER A 315 -6.91 -14.10 0.44
C SER A 315 -6.09 -13.40 -0.65
N HIS A 316 -6.06 -14.02 -1.83
CA HIS A 316 -5.46 -13.47 -3.04
C HIS A 316 -3.99 -13.05 -2.83
N ARG A 317 -3.64 -11.78 -3.04
CA ARG A 317 -2.27 -11.29 -2.96
C ARG A 317 -1.66 -11.33 -1.56
N VAL A 318 -2.50 -11.48 -0.52
CA VAL A 318 -2.09 -11.64 0.89
C VAL A 318 -1.93 -13.11 1.27
N ALA A 319 -2.29 -14.06 0.41
CA ALA A 319 -2.11 -15.48 0.66
C ALA A 319 -0.62 -15.88 0.66
N MET A 320 -0.32 -16.96 1.38
CA MET A 320 1.04 -17.46 1.59
C MET A 320 1.86 -17.61 0.29
N PRO A 321 1.33 -18.23 -0.79
CA PRO A 321 2.10 -18.41 -2.03
C PRO A 321 2.48 -17.09 -2.72
N CYS A 322 1.70 -16.03 -2.51
CA CYS A 322 1.93 -14.74 -3.16
C CYS A 322 2.89 -13.84 -2.38
N THR A 323 2.80 -13.82 -1.04
CA THR A 323 3.66 -12.96 -0.21
C THR A 323 4.96 -13.66 0.20
N TYR A 324 4.95 -14.98 0.34
CA TYR A 324 6.08 -15.80 0.77
C TYR A 324 6.27 -17.01 -0.15
N PRO A 325 6.64 -16.80 -1.43
CA PRO A 325 6.72 -17.86 -2.43
C PRO A 325 7.77 -18.94 -2.14
N LEU A 326 8.70 -18.67 -1.22
CA LEU A 326 9.75 -19.61 -0.82
C LEU A 326 9.36 -20.47 0.39
N CYS A 327 8.13 -20.33 0.87
CA CYS A 327 7.61 -21.18 1.93
C CYS A 327 6.87 -22.39 1.34
N PRO A 328 7.27 -23.62 1.73
CA PRO A 328 6.75 -24.86 1.17
C PRO A 328 5.32 -25.18 1.58
#